data_AF-A0A1Q7VSX8-F1
#
_entry.id   AF-A0A1Q7VSX8-F1
#
_cell.length_a   1.000
_cell.length_b   1.000
_cell.length_c   1.000
_cell.angle_alpha   90.00
_cell.angle_beta   90.00
_cell.angle_gamma   90.00
#
_symmetry.space_group_name_H-M   'P 1'
#
loop_
_entity.id
_entity.type
_entity.pdbx_description
1 polymer ?
#
loop_
_entity_poly.entity_id
_entity_poly.type
_entity_poly.pdbx_seq_one_letter_code
_entity_poly.pdbx_strand_id
1 'polypeptide(L)'
;MTELRDAVSDPAWFDAALNRVAEEPGAIGGLFPAVSRRCGRAPWRAGWTVDDAARVALLTALPLRGKELVDEVTALYRYGDAAEKRAVLRALDRLDLGDGCVELVRDAIRTNDPRLVAAALGPYARHLDDAYWRQAVLKCVFMDIPLSVVDGLSERADAELRRMLAGLAEERTAAGRTMPADAVALLEAL
;
A
#
# COMPACT_ATOMS: atom_id res chain seq x y z
N MET A 1 -16.88 4.74 -8.98
CA MET A 1 -16.37 4.34 -10.32
C MET A 1 -16.48 5.48 -11.32
N THR A 2 -17.62 6.18 -11.39
CA THR A 2 -17.83 7.35 -12.27
C THR A 2 -16.72 8.41 -12.16
N GLU A 3 -16.38 8.85 -10.94
CA GLU A 3 -15.35 9.87 -10.75
C GLU A 3 -13.95 9.44 -11.21
N LEU A 4 -13.61 8.15 -11.08
CA LEU A 4 -12.34 7.61 -11.60
C LEU A 4 -12.36 7.57 -13.12
N ARG A 5 -13.49 7.15 -13.71
CA ARG A 5 -13.69 7.11 -15.16
C ARG A 5 -13.56 8.48 -15.81
N ASP A 6 -14.00 9.54 -15.13
CA ASP A 6 -13.84 10.92 -15.60
C ASP A 6 -12.39 11.42 -15.48
N ALA A 7 -11.58 10.79 -14.63
CA ALA A 7 -10.20 11.17 -14.37
C ALA A 7 -9.17 10.44 -15.26
N VAL A 8 -9.53 9.29 -15.83
CA VAL A 8 -8.62 8.54 -16.72
C VAL A 8 -8.51 9.21 -18.09
N SER A 9 -7.32 9.21 -18.68
CA SER A 9 -7.08 9.82 -20.00
C SER A 9 -7.75 9.09 -21.17
N ASP A 10 -8.00 7.78 -21.05
CA ASP A 10 -8.67 6.94 -22.04
C ASP A 10 -9.79 6.11 -21.36
N PRO A 11 -10.97 6.71 -21.14
CA PRO A 11 -12.09 6.04 -20.46
C PRO A 11 -12.60 4.81 -21.22
N ALA A 12 -12.61 4.87 -22.55
CA ALA A 12 -13.05 3.75 -23.39
C ALA A 12 -12.13 2.53 -23.25
N TRP A 13 -10.82 2.75 -23.23
CA TRP A 13 -9.87 1.68 -22.96
C TRP A 13 -10.01 1.14 -21.53
N PHE A 14 -10.20 2.01 -20.55
CA PHE A 14 -10.36 1.59 -19.15
C PHE A 14 -11.60 0.68 -18.97
N ASP A 15 -12.75 1.05 -19.52
CA ASP A 15 -13.96 0.23 -19.48
C ASP A 15 -13.75 -1.12 -20.20
N ALA A 16 -13.13 -1.10 -21.38
CA ALA A 16 -12.83 -2.32 -22.13
C ALA A 16 -11.85 -3.23 -21.37
N ALA A 17 -10.86 -2.66 -20.68
CA ALA A 17 -9.92 -3.40 -19.87
C ALA A 17 -10.61 -4.06 -18.66
N LEU A 18 -11.52 -3.36 -17.99
CA LEU A 18 -12.32 -3.91 -16.88
C LEU A 18 -13.18 -5.10 -17.33
N ASN A 19 -13.89 -4.96 -18.45
CA ASN A 19 -14.69 -6.06 -19.00
C ASN A 19 -13.80 -7.24 -19.39
N ARG A 20 -12.65 -6.96 -20.00
CA ARG A 20 -11.74 -8.02 -20.44
C ARG A 20 -11.14 -8.80 -19.26
N VAL A 21 -10.73 -8.16 -18.16
CA VAL A 21 -10.22 -8.91 -17.00
C VAL A 21 -11.33 -9.70 -16.28
N ALA A 22 -12.59 -9.25 -16.38
CA ALA A 22 -13.74 -9.99 -15.85
C ALA A 22 -14.06 -11.25 -16.66
N GLU A 23 -13.84 -11.24 -17.97
CA GLU A 23 -14.10 -12.38 -18.88
C GLU A 23 -12.87 -13.28 -19.07
N GLU A 24 -11.68 -12.68 -19.17
CA GLU A 24 -10.39 -13.31 -19.42
C GLU A 24 -9.37 -12.89 -18.34
N PRO A 25 -9.37 -13.51 -17.13
CA PRO A 25 -8.54 -13.06 -16.01
C PRO A 25 -7.05 -12.93 -16.35
N GLY A 26 -6.52 -13.85 -17.16
CA GLY A 26 -5.12 -13.83 -17.61
C GLY A 26 -4.73 -12.62 -18.47
N ALA A 27 -5.70 -11.84 -18.99
CA ALA A 27 -5.42 -10.60 -19.69
C ALA A 27 -4.81 -9.52 -18.78
N ILE A 28 -5.01 -9.64 -17.45
CA ILE A 28 -4.50 -8.64 -16.49
C ILE A 28 -2.98 -8.48 -16.57
N GLY A 29 -2.22 -9.54 -16.86
CA GLY A 29 -0.77 -9.47 -16.99
C GLY A 29 -0.28 -8.49 -18.06
N GLY A 30 -1.06 -8.29 -19.13
CA GLY A 30 -0.77 -7.29 -20.16
C GLY A 30 -1.43 -5.93 -19.93
N LEU A 31 -2.61 -5.92 -19.31
CA LEU A 31 -3.39 -4.71 -19.07
C LEU A 31 -2.86 -3.89 -17.89
N PHE A 32 -2.42 -4.54 -16.81
CA PHE A 32 -1.95 -3.91 -15.58
C PHE A 32 -0.73 -2.99 -15.79
N PRO A 33 0.28 -3.38 -16.60
CA PRO A 33 1.39 -2.47 -16.92
C PRO A 33 1.02 -1.38 -17.93
N ALA A 34 -0.03 -1.59 -18.73
CA ALA A 34 -0.49 -0.60 -19.71
C ALA A 34 -1.26 0.57 -19.07
N VAL A 35 -1.78 0.41 -17.84
CA VAL A 35 -2.63 1.39 -17.16
C VAL A 35 -2.00 2.79 -17.14
N SER A 36 -0.73 2.95 -16.73
CA SER A 36 -0.15 4.29 -16.65
C SER A 36 -0.11 5.02 -18.00
N ARG A 37 0.07 4.29 -19.11
CA ARG A 37 0.10 4.87 -20.46
C ARG A 37 -1.30 5.25 -20.97
N ARG A 38 -2.32 4.53 -20.51
CA ARG A 38 -3.71 4.66 -20.99
C ARG A 38 -4.56 5.56 -20.11
N CYS A 39 -4.43 5.42 -18.80
CA CYS A 39 -5.23 6.13 -17.80
C CYS A 39 -4.53 7.40 -17.28
N GLY A 40 -3.22 7.54 -17.45
CA GLY A 40 -2.44 8.67 -16.95
C GLY A 40 -2.05 8.53 -15.48
N ARG A 41 -1.14 9.41 -15.02
CA ARG A 41 -0.53 9.37 -13.68
C ARG A 41 -0.86 10.61 -12.83
N ALA A 42 -1.90 11.36 -13.20
CA ALA A 42 -2.28 12.57 -12.49
C ALA A 42 -2.56 12.27 -11.01
N PRO A 43 -2.28 13.22 -10.09
CA PRO A 43 -2.74 13.11 -8.72
C PRO A 43 -4.25 12.88 -8.66
N TRP A 44 -4.63 12.01 -7.73
CA TRP A 44 -6.00 11.68 -7.38
C TRP A 44 -6.21 11.91 -5.87
N ARG A 45 -7.22 11.29 -5.27
CA ARG A 45 -7.60 11.47 -3.86
C ARG A 45 -6.64 10.79 -2.90
N ALA A 46 -6.52 11.34 -1.69
CA ALA A 46 -5.80 10.73 -0.56
C ALA A 46 -4.36 10.29 -0.89
N GLY A 47 -3.64 11.05 -1.73
CA GLY A 47 -2.27 10.72 -2.14
C GLY A 47 -2.17 9.57 -3.16
N TRP A 48 -3.28 9.21 -3.82
CA TRP A 48 -3.28 8.26 -4.91
C TRP A 48 -3.01 8.94 -6.24
N THR A 49 -2.53 8.20 -7.24
CA THR A 49 -2.57 8.62 -8.64
C THR A 49 -3.71 7.91 -9.38
N VAL A 50 -4.11 8.46 -10.52
CA VAL A 50 -5.16 7.86 -11.36
C VAL A 50 -4.82 6.42 -11.75
N ASP A 51 -3.57 6.13 -12.10
CA ASP A 51 -3.13 4.77 -12.43
C ASP A 51 -3.05 3.82 -11.22
N ASP A 52 -2.88 4.32 -10.00
CA ASP A 52 -3.04 3.50 -8.79
C ASP A 52 -4.50 3.05 -8.68
N ALA A 53 -5.44 3.99 -8.79
CA ALA A 53 -6.87 3.70 -8.67
C ALA A 53 -7.40 2.81 -9.80
N ALA A 54 -6.97 3.02 -11.05
CA ALA A 54 -7.34 2.19 -12.19
C ALA A 54 -6.79 0.76 -12.08
N ARG A 55 -5.55 0.58 -11.60
CA ARG A 55 -4.99 -0.76 -11.33
C ARG A 55 -5.75 -1.49 -10.22
N VAL A 56 -6.11 -0.79 -9.14
CA VAL A 56 -6.96 -1.36 -8.08
C VAL A 56 -8.32 -1.78 -8.66
N ALA A 57 -8.92 -0.97 -9.54
CA ALA A 57 -10.18 -1.33 -10.19
C ALA A 57 -10.06 -2.61 -11.04
N LEU A 58 -8.98 -2.77 -11.82
CA LEU A 58 -8.72 -4.01 -12.57
C LEU A 58 -8.59 -5.22 -11.64
N LEU A 59 -7.84 -5.10 -10.53
CA LEU A 59 -7.71 -6.19 -9.55
C LEU A 59 -9.04 -6.57 -8.92
N THR A 60 -9.89 -5.58 -8.58
CA THR A 60 -11.22 -5.85 -8.01
C THR A 60 -12.22 -6.43 -9.01
N ALA A 61 -11.96 -6.27 -10.32
CA ALA A 61 -12.79 -6.83 -11.37
C ALA A 61 -12.46 -8.31 -11.68
N LEU A 62 -11.36 -8.86 -11.14
CA LEU A 62 -11.01 -10.26 -11.32
C LEU A 62 -12.09 -11.18 -10.71
N PRO A 63 -12.56 -12.19 -11.46
CA PRO A 63 -13.47 -13.22 -10.96
C PRO A 63 -12.74 -14.34 -10.19
N LEU A 64 -11.46 -14.15 -9.84
CA LEU A 64 -10.63 -15.12 -9.13
C LEU A 64 -10.88 -15.07 -7.62
N ARG A 65 -10.76 -16.19 -6.92
CA ARG A 65 -10.90 -16.27 -5.45
C ARG A 65 -9.88 -17.23 -4.85
N GLY A 66 -9.68 -17.14 -3.53
CA GLY A 66 -8.80 -18.03 -2.79
C GLY A 66 -7.39 -18.07 -3.38
N LYS A 67 -6.85 -19.27 -3.56
CA LYS A 67 -5.47 -19.46 -4.01
C LYS A 67 -5.17 -18.84 -5.38
N GLU A 68 -6.09 -18.92 -6.33
CA GLU A 68 -5.87 -18.37 -7.68
C GLU A 68 -5.73 -16.85 -7.64
N LEU A 69 -6.55 -16.17 -6.82
CA LEU A 69 -6.44 -14.73 -6.63
C LEU A 69 -5.12 -14.35 -5.94
N VAL A 70 -4.73 -15.09 -4.90
CA VAL A 70 -3.45 -14.88 -4.20
C VAL A 70 -2.27 -15.05 -5.15
N ASP A 71 -2.28 -16.08 -5.99
CA ASP A 71 -1.21 -16.35 -6.95
C ASP A 71 -1.11 -15.23 -8.00
N GLU A 72 -2.23 -14.78 -8.57
CA GLU A 72 -2.27 -13.69 -9.56
C GLU A 72 -1.76 -12.36 -8.95
N VAL A 73 -2.26 -11.99 -7.77
CA VAL A 73 -1.83 -10.78 -7.05
C VAL A 73 -0.33 -10.85 -6.71
N THR A 74 0.14 -12.02 -6.27
CA THR A 74 1.55 -12.25 -5.96
C THR A 74 2.42 -12.13 -7.20
N ALA A 75 1.99 -12.66 -8.34
CA ALA A 75 2.72 -12.54 -9.60
C ALA A 75 2.84 -11.08 -10.05
N LEU A 76 1.73 -10.33 -10.05
CA LEU A 76 1.71 -8.90 -10.39
C LEU A 76 2.62 -8.08 -9.47
N TYR A 77 2.64 -8.38 -8.17
CA TYR A 77 3.59 -7.73 -7.26
C TYR A 77 5.04 -8.11 -7.57
N ARG A 78 5.36 -9.40 -7.72
CA ARG A 78 6.74 -9.88 -7.87
C ARG A 78 7.42 -9.33 -9.13
N TYR A 79 6.71 -9.31 -10.24
CA TYR A 79 7.25 -8.91 -11.54
C TYR A 79 6.95 -7.45 -11.91
N GLY A 80 6.15 -6.75 -11.11
CA GLY A 80 5.79 -5.37 -11.36
C GLY A 80 6.88 -4.35 -10.97
N ASP A 81 6.82 -3.18 -11.59
CA ASP A 81 7.60 -2.01 -11.19
C ASP A 81 7.11 -1.42 -9.84
N ALA A 82 7.76 -0.36 -9.35
CA ALA A 82 7.40 0.25 -8.07
C ALA A 82 5.97 0.85 -8.05
N ALA A 83 5.45 1.34 -9.18
CA ALA A 83 4.09 1.86 -9.24
C ALA A 83 3.06 0.73 -9.26
N GLU A 84 3.36 -0.35 -9.98
CA GLU A 84 2.54 -1.57 -10.04
C GLU A 84 2.47 -2.26 -8.68
N LYS A 85 3.61 -2.45 -8.01
CA LYS A 85 3.68 -2.96 -6.62
C LYS A 85 2.87 -2.11 -5.65
N ARG A 86 2.99 -0.77 -5.75
CA ARG A 86 2.22 0.16 -4.91
C ARG A 86 0.71 -0.02 -5.10
N ALA A 87 0.26 -0.17 -6.34
CA ALA A 87 -1.15 -0.40 -6.64
C ALA A 87 -1.64 -1.76 -6.10
N VAL A 88 -0.82 -2.82 -6.20
CA VAL A 88 -1.13 -4.12 -5.58
C VAL A 88 -1.32 -3.98 -4.06
N LEU A 89 -0.37 -3.36 -3.35
CA LEU A 89 -0.45 -3.18 -1.89
C LEU A 89 -1.73 -2.44 -1.48
N ARG A 90 -2.12 -1.41 -2.24
CA ARG A 90 -3.35 -0.64 -2.02
C ARG A 90 -4.63 -1.41 -2.32
N ALA A 91 -4.56 -2.47 -3.11
CA ALA A 91 -5.70 -3.31 -3.45
C ALA A 91 -5.98 -4.37 -2.39
N LEU A 92 -4.97 -4.83 -1.63
CA LEU A 92 -5.05 -6.06 -0.82
C LEU A 92 -6.27 -6.11 0.09
N ASP A 93 -6.61 -5.01 0.76
CA ASP A 93 -7.76 -4.94 1.67
C ASP A 93 -9.14 -5.01 0.97
N ARG A 94 -9.18 -4.76 -0.33
CA ARG A 94 -10.41 -4.80 -1.16
C ARG A 94 -10.65 -6.18 -1.78
N LEU A 95 -9.72 -7.10 -1.57
CA LEU A 95 -9.71 -8.43 -2.17
C LEU A 95 -9.93 -9.47 -1.07
N ASP A 96 -10.66 -10.54 -1.39
CA ASP A 96 -10.93 -11.64 -0.48
C ASP A 96 -9.71 -12.59 -0.40
N LEU A 97 -8.65 -12.12 0.27
CA LEU A 97 -7.33 -12.76 0.34
C LEU A 97 -7.03 -13.44 1.68
N GLY A 98 -7.82 -13.18 2.72
CA GLY A 98 -7.42 -13.50 4.09
C GLY A 98 -6.04 -12.89 4.42
N ASP A 99 -5.15 -13.65 5.05
CA ASP A 99 -3.75 -13.30 5.28
C ASP A 99 -2.78 -13.76 4.16
N GLY A 100 -3.30 -14.32 3.06
CA GLY A 100 -2.52 -14.98 2.01
C GLY A 100 -1.48 -14.11 1.30
N CYS A 101 -1.56 -12.78 1.43
CA CYS A 101 -0.61 -11.83 0.86
C CYS A 101 0.21 -11.06 1.90
N VAL A 102 0.23 -11.47 3.18
CA VAL A 102 1.00 -10.78 4.24
C VAL A 102 2.49 -10.68 3.90
N GLU A 103 3.05 -11.66 3.20
CA GLU A 103 4.46 -11.64 2.79
C GLU A 103 4.77 -10.55 1.76
N LEU A 104 3.79 -10.08 0.98
CA LEU A 104 3.96 -8.92 0.09
C LEU A 104 4.10 -7.63 0.90
N VAL A 105 3.35 -7.50 2.00
CA VAL A 105 3.45 -6.39 2.95
C VAL A 105 4.82 -6.38 3.62
N ARG A 106 5.26 -7.54 4.14
CA ARG A 106 6.61 -7.68 4.72
C ARG A 106 7.71 -7.35 3.71
N ASP A 107 7.55 -7.77 2.45
CA ASP A 107 8.50 -7.43 1.40
C ASP A 107 8.57 -5.92 1.13
N ALA A 108 7.43 -5.27 0.95
CA ALA A 108 7.36 -3.83 0.75
C ALA A 108 7.98 -3.05 1.92
N ILE A 109 7.72 -3.45 3.16
CA ILE A 109 8.32 -2.86 4.37
C ILE A 109 9.84 -3.05 4.39
N ARG A 110 10.40 -4.13 3.84
CA ARG A 110 11.86 -4.34 3.75
C ARG A 110 12.53 -3.41 2.71
N THR A 111 11.80 -2.88 1.75
CA THR A 111 12.36 -1.94 0.75
C THR A 111 12.74 -0.59 1.37
N ASN A 112 13.53 0.21 0.64
CA ASN A 112 13.81 1.62 0.97
C ASN A 112 13.02 2.59 0.07
N ASP A 113 11.89 2.15 -0.50
CA ASP A 113 10.97 3.03 -1.25
C ASP A 113 9.86 3.53 -0.31
N PRO A 114 9.86 4.82 0.08
CA PRO A 114 8.85 5.35 1.01
C PRO A 114 7.41 5.14 0.53
N ARG A 115 7.19 5.10 -0.79
CA ARG A 115 5.85 4.95 -1.38
C ARG A 115 5.34 3.51 -1.22
N LEU A 116 6.23 2.52 -1.26
CA LEU A 116 5.88 1.12 -1.02
C LEU A 116 5.66 0.87 0.46
N VAL A 117 6.52 1.39 1.33
CA VAL A 117 6.36 1.27 2.79
C VAL A 117 5.04 1.91 3.23
N ALA A 118 4.72 3.11 2.76
CA ALA A 118 3.46 3.78 3.06
C ALA A 118 2.24 2.99 2.56
N ALA A 119 2.30 2.41 1.34
CA ALA A 119 1.21 1.61 0.81
C ALA A 119 1.02 0.28 1.56
N ALA A 120 2.11 -0.32 2.05
CA ALA A 120 2.10 -1.56 2.81
C ALA A 120 1.43 -1.40 4.19
N LEU A 121 1.50 -0.20 4.78
CA LEU A 121 0.95 0.11 6.10
C LEU A 121 -0.51 0.59 6.08
N GLY A 122 -1.21 0.39 4.97
CA GLY A 122 -2.67 0.54 4.91
C GLY A 122 -3.43 -0.59 5.63
N PRO A 123 -4.76 -0.70 5.44
CA PRO A 123 -5.62 -1.58 6.26
C PRO A 123 -5.24 -3.07 6.27
N TYR A 124 -4.61 -3.56 5.21
CA TYR A 124 -4.16 -4.95 5.13
C TYR A 124 -2.98 -5.26 6.10
N ALA A 125 -2.33 -4.23 6.65
CA ALA A 125 -1.29 -4.38 7.68
C ALA A 125 -1.81 -4.97 9.00
N ARG A 126 -3.13 -5.07 9.21
CA ARG A 126 -3.74 -5.80 10.33
C ARG A 126 -3.31 -7.28 10.41
N HIS A 127 -2.88 -7.85 9.28
CA HIS A 127 -2.39 -9.24 9.21
C HIS A 127 -0.94 -9.40 9.66
N LEU A 128 -0.19 -8.31 9.89
CA LEU A 128 1.13 -8.37 10.49
C LEU A 128 1.03 -8.76 11.96
N ASP A 129 2.04 -9.44 12.49
CA ASP A 129 2.22 -9.56 13.94
C ASP A 129 2.63 -8.22 14.55
N ASP A 130 2.34 -8.02 15.84
CA ASP A 130 2.56 -6.71 16.49
C ASP A 130 4.04 -6.32 16.53
N ALA A 131 4.95 -7.28 16.71
CA ALA A 131 6.38 -6.99 16.77
C ALA A 131 6.88 -6.42 15.45
N TYR A 132 6.50 -7.04 14.33
CA TYR A 132 6.84 -6.59 12.99
C TYR A 132 6.16 -5.26 12.64
N TRP A 133 4.90 -5.09 13.03
CA TRP A 133 4.18 -3.84 12.82
C TRP A 133 4.83 -2.66 13.55
N ARG A 134 5.24 -2.81 14.82
CA ARG A 134 5.96 -1.74 15.57
C ARG A 134 7.28 -1.36 14.90
N GLN A 135 8.02 -2.34 14.41
CA GLN A 135 9.26 -2.08 13.64
C GLN A 135 8.98 -1.33 12.34
N ALA A 136 7.87 -1.63 11.67
CA ALA A 136 7.44 -0.90 10.48
C ALA A 136 7.05 0.56 10.82
N VAL A 137 6.40 0.80 11.96
CA VAL A 137 6.12 2.17 12.45
C VAL A 137 7.41 2.93 12.71
N LEU A 138 8.39 2.34 13.41
CA LEU A 138 9.71 2.99 13.60
C LEU A 138 10.39 3.28 12.26
N LYS A 139 10.27 2.37 11.29
CA LYS A 139 10.82 2.57 9.96
C LYS A 139 10.18 3.77 9.26
N CYS A 140 8.89 4.01 9.42
CA CYS A 140 8.25 5.23 8.93
C CYS A 140 8.91 6.48 9.51
N VAL A 141 9.13 6.52 10.82
CA VAL A 141 9.82 7.65 11.49
C VAL A 141 11.24 7.83 10.94
N PHE A 142 11.97 6.74 10.71
CA PHE A 142 13.32 6.78 10.16
C PHE A 142 13.36 7.31 8.71
N MET A 143 12.33 6.98 7.92
CA MET A 143 12.23 7.34 6.50
C MET A 143 11.46 8.65 6.25
N ASP A 144 11.11 9.39 7.31
CA ASP A 144 10.26 10.59 7.25
C ASP A 144 8.92 10.35 6.51
N ILE A 145 8.35 9.14 6.68
CA ILE A 145 7.02 8.79 6.19
C ILE A 145 5.99 9.26 7.23
N PRO A 146 4.98 10.07 6.85
CA PRO A 146 3.96 10.52 7.79
C PRO A 146 3.24 9.34 8.45
N LEU A 147 3.14 9.34 9.77
CA LEU A 147 2.49 8.27 10.53
C LEU A 147 0.98 8.19 10.27
N SER A 148 0.38 9.24 9.70
CA SER A 148 -1.02 9.25 9.25
C SER A 148 -1.34 8.23 8.15
N VAL A 149 -0.32 7.64 7.50
CA VAL A 149 -0.53 6.55 6.53
C VAL A 149 -0.69 5.18 7.20
N VAL A 150 -0.34 5.05 8.48
CA VAL A 150 -0.42 3.78 9.22
C VAL A 150 -1.85 3.58 9.68
N ASP A 151 -2.53 2.61 9.07
CA ASP A 151 -3.90 2.28 9.42
C ASP A 151 -3.99 1.69 10.84
N GLY A 152 -5.01 2.11 11.60
CA GLY A 152 -5.24 1.65 12.97
C GLY A 152 -4.13 2.00 13.97
N LEU A 153 -3.32 3.03 13.68
CA LEU A 153 -2.17 3.40 14.51
C LEU A 153 -2.56 3.68 15.96
N SER A 154 -3.56 4.53 16.19
CA SER A 154 -4.03 4.88 17.54
C SER A 154 -4.56 3.67 18.30
N GLU A 155 -5.24 2.76 17.61
CA GLU A 155 -5.90 1.60 18.18
C GLU A 155 -4.92 0.49 18.54
N ARG A 156 -3.86 0.34 17.75
CA ARG A 156 -2.86 -0.74 17.89
C ARG A 156 -1.62 -0.32 18.67
N ALA A 157 -1.36 0.98 18.80
CA ALA A 157 -0.23 1.47 19.54
C ALA A 157 -0.34 1.12 21.03
N ASP A 158 0.79 0.75 21.62
CA ASP A 158 0.85 0.19 22.97
C ASP A 158 2.11 0.61 23.73
N ALA A 159 2.25 0.11 24.96
CA ALA A 159 3.37 0.44 25.83
C ALA A 159 4.74 0.05 25.24
N GLU A 160 4.79 -1.04 24.45
CA GLU A 160 6.03 -1.45 23.80
C GLU A 160 6.40 -0.51 22.66
N LEU A 161 5.44 -0.08 21.83
CA LEU A 161 5.69 0.94 20.82
C LEU A 161 6.16 2.26 21.45
N ARG A 162 5.55 2.66 22.57
CA ARG A 162 5.96 3.84 23.34
C ARG A 162 7.42 3.76 23.79
N ARG A 163 7.81 2.62 24.38
CA ARG A 163 9.19 2.35 24.81
C ARG A 163 10.17 2.43 23.65
N MET A 164 9.80 1.86 22.50
CA MET A 164 10.61 1.88 21.28
C MET A 164 10.78 3.30 20.71
N LEU A 165 9.71 4.10 20.67
CA LEU A 165 9.76 5.49 20.23
C LEU A 165 10.59 6.38 21.15
N ALA A 166 10.50 6.18 22.48
CA ALA A 166 11.33 6.89 23.45
C ALA A 166 12.83 6.60 23.23
N GLY A 167 13.20 5.32 23.04
CA GLY A 167 14.58 4.95 22.72
C GLY A 167 15.07 5.58 21.42
N LEU A 168 14.24 5.58 20.37
CA LEU A 168 14.58 6.26 19.11
C LEU A 168 14.76 7.78 19.30
N ALA A 169 13.94 8.41 20.13
CA ALA A 169 14.07 9.84 20.43
C ALA A 169 15.40 10.14 21.12
N GLU A 170 15.78 9.35 22.14
CA GLU A 170 17.06 9.46 22.83
C GLU A 170 18.25 9.29 21.86
N GLU A 171 18.21 8.27 20.99
CA GLU A 171 19.24 8.02 19.97
C GLU A 171 19.39 9.21 19.00
N ARG A 172 18.27 9.78 18.55
CA ARG A 172 18.30 10.95 17.66
C ARG A 172 18.84 12.18 18.35
N THR A 173 18.42 12.46 19.59
CA THR A 173 18.93 13.58 20.39
C THR A 173 20.43 13.45 20.65
N ALA A 174 20.91 12.26 21.01
CA ALA A 174 22.33 11.99 21.18
C ALA A 174 23.14 12.23 19.89
N ALA A 175 22.51 12.02 18.73
CA ALA A 175 23.08 12.31 17.41
C ALA A 175 22.84 13.75 16.91
N GLY A 176 22.29 14.66 17.74
CA GLY A 176 21.98 16.04 17.36
C GLY A 176 20.86 16.18 16.33
N ARG A 177 20.00 15.16 16.19
CA ARG A 177 18.84 15.13 15.27
C ARG A 177 17.53 15.25 16.04
N THR A 178 16.51 15.81 15.41
CA THR A 178 15.15 15.90 15.96
C THR A 178 14.26 14.75 15.47
N MET A 179 13.25 14.40 16.25
CA MET A 179 12.17 13.50 15.85
C MET A 179 11.14 14.23 14.97
N PRO A 180 10.52 13.55 13.99
CA PRO A 180 9.34 14.06 13.29
C PRO A 180 8.21 14.45 14.26
N ALA A 181 7.46 15.51 13.94
CA ALA A 181 6.46 16.08 14.84
C ALA A 181 5.29 15.14 15.15
N ASP A 182 4.86 14.35 14.16
CA ASP A 182 3.81 13.35 14.35
C ASP A 182 4.27 12.17 15.22
N ALA A 183 5.54 11.79 15.15
CA ALA A 183 6.13 10.79 16.04
C ALA A 183 6.26 11.29 17.49
N VAL A 184 6.58 12.58 17.68
CA VAL A 184 6.54 13.22 19.02
C VAL A 184 5.12 13.22 19.57
N ALA A 185 4.15 13.67 18.77
CA ALA A 185 2.74 13.70 19.16
C ALA A 185 2.21 12.29 19.53
N LEU A 186 2.61 11.25 18.78
CA LEU A 186 2.27 9.88 19.12
C LEU A 186 2.89 9.45 20.45
N LEU A 187 4.19 9.72 20.67
CA LEU A 187 4.88 9.36 21.91
C LEU A 187 4.24 10.02 23.15
N GLU A 188 3.80 11.27 23.02
CA GLU A 188 3.11 12.01 24.09
C GLU A 188 1.68 11.52 24.36
N ALA A 189 1.02 10.93 23.35
CA ALA A 189 -0.36 10.45 23.44
C ALA A 189 -0.49 9.01 23.96
N LEU A 190 0.51 8.16 23.71
CA LEU A 190 0.67 6.86 24.39
C LEU A 190 1.05 7.06 25.85
#